data_AF-A0A851SN53-F1
#
_entry.id   AF-A0A851SN53-F1
#
_cell.length_a   1.000
_cell.length_b   1.000
_cell.length_c   1.000
_cell.angle_alpha   90.00
_cell.angle_beta   90.00
_cell.angle_gamma   90.00
#
_symmetry.space_group_name_H-M   'P 1'
#
loop_
_entity.id
_entity.type
_entity.pdbx_description
1 polymer ?
#
loop_
_entity_poly.entity_id
_entity_poly.type
_entity_poly.pdbx_seq_one_letter_code
_entity_poly.pdbx_strand_id
1 'polypeptide(L)'
;MYALSSPDSATEPLSFVNCTMNERPQRIIMWLNQSFLLPEDAEFQSAPFQVCFTSLRNAGQLCIKIKPGGEITVNTDDIDLAGDIIQSMASFLAIEDLQVEADFPAYFEELRKVLVKVDEQHTVNQRLTADMAEHSNLIRSMLVQAEDARLLGDMKNMKTRYSELYDLNRDLINQYKIRCNNHTELLNNLKAVNQAIQRAGRLR
;
A
#
# COMPACT_ATOMS: atom_id res chain seq x y z
N MET A 1 -19.92 -2.75 6.17
CA MET A 1 -21.36 -3.05 6.21
C MET A 1 -21.88 -2.86 4.82
N TYR A 2 -22.60 -3.85 4.33
CA TYR A 2 -23.03 -3.96 2.93
C TYR A 2 -24.52 -4.23 2.94
N ALA A 3 -25.27 -3.49 2.12
CA ALA A 3 -26.71 -3.69 1.94
C ALA A 3 -26.95 -4.29 0.56
N LEU A 4 -27.87 -5.26 0.48
CA LEU A 4 -28.26 -5.88 -0.78
C LEU A 4 -28.80 -4.82 -1.76
N SER A 5 -28.26 -4.80 -2.98
CA SER A 5 -28.65 -3.88 -4.05
C SER A 5 -29.09 -4.66 -5.30
N SER A 6 -29.92 -4.03 -6.14
CA SER A 6 -30.28 -4.65 -7.42
C SER A 6 -29.09 -4.62 -8.39
N PRO A 7 -28.83 -5.71 -9.12
CA PRO A 7 -27.69 -5.82 -10.03
C PRO A 7 -27.69 -4.78 -11.16
N ASP A 8 -28.86 -4.22 -11.51
CA ASP A 8 -29.01 -3.23 -12.59
C ASP A 8 -28.82 -1.77 -12.15
N SER A 9 -28.61 -1.51 -10.85
CA SER A 9 -28.65 -0.14 -10.30
C SER A 9 -27.31 0.61 -10.27
N ALA A 10 -26.18 -0.06 -10.52
CA ALA A 10 -24.84 0.53 -10.39
C ALA A 10 -23.86 0.04 -11.45
N THR A 11 -22.90 0.89 -11.82
CA THR A 11 -21.73 0.51 -12.64
C THR A 11 -20.95 -0.61 -11.95
N GLU A 12 -20.81 -1.74 -12.65
CA GLU A 12 -20.04 -2.87 -12.18
C GLU A 12 -18.56 -2.48 -11.99
N PRO A 13 -17.91 -2.87 -10.87
CA PRO A 13 -16.48 -2.69 -10.68
C PRO A 13 -15.67 -3.31 -11.82
N LEU A 14 -14.64 -2.61 -12.29
CA LEU A 14 -13.72 -3.14 -13.30
C LEU A 14 -12.82 -4.23 -12.71
N SER A 15 -12.54 -4.13 -11.41
CA SER A 15 -11.68 -5.05 -10.71
C SER A 15 -12.42 -6.33 -10.32
N PHE A 16 -11.72 -7.47 -10.41
CA PHE A 16 -12.32 -8.77 -10.12
C PHE A 16 -11.31 -9.76 -9.53
N VAL A 17 -11.86 -10.77 -8.85
CA VAL A 17 -11.16 -11.96 -8.40
C VAL A 17 -11.98 -13.16 -8.81
N ASN A 18 -11.36 -14.10 -9.50
CA ASN A 18 -11.98 -15.29 -10.03
C ASN A 18 -11.31 -16.52 -9.41
N CYS A 19 -12.11 -17.47 -8.95
CA CYS A 19 -11.63 -18.73 -8.42
C CYS A 19 -12.55 -19.87 -8.83
N THR A 20 -12.02 -21.10 -8.89
CA THR A 20 -12.80 -22.28 -9.19
C THR A 20 -12.87 -23.16 -7.95
N MET A 21 -14.09 -23.48 -7.52
CA MET A 21 -14.35 -24.29 -6.34
C MET A 21 -15.28 -25.44 -6.72
N ASN A 22 -14.88 -26.68 -6.41
CA ASN A 22 -15.73 -27.85 -6.62
C ASN A 22 -16.67 -28.06 -5.42
N GLU A 23 -17.53 -27.08 -5.18
CA GLU A 23 -18.44 -27.07 -4.03
C GLU A 23 -19.91 -26.97 -4.44
N ARG A 24 -20.77 -27.49 -3.57
CA ARG A 24 -22.23 -27.44 -3.80
C ARG A 24 -22.71 -25.99 -3.69
N PRO A 25 -23.46 -25.45 -4.67
CA PRO A 25 -23.99 -24.08 -4.63
C PRO A 25 -24.74 -23.74 -3.33
N GLN A 26 -25.43 -24.74 -2.74
CA GLN A 26 -26.14 -24.59 -1.47
C GLN A 26 -25.21 -24.23 -0.31
N ARG A 27 -23.98 -24.75 -0.26
CA ARG A 27 -23.03 -24.38 0.80
C ARG A 27 -22.58 -22.92 0.67
N ILE A 28 -22.46 -22.42 -0.55
CA ILE A 28 -22.11 -21.01 -0.81
C ILE A 28 -23.27 -20.10 -0.41
N ILE A 29 -24.51 -20.51 -0.68
CA ILE A 29 -25.72 -19.81 -0.21
C ILE A 29 -25.78 -19.80 1.33
N MET A 30 -25.45 -20.91 1.99
CA MET A 30 -25.34 -20.96 3.46
C MET A 30 -24.28 -20.00 3.99
N TRP A 31 -23.11 -19.94 3.37
CA TRP A 31 -22.05 -18.97 3.72
C TRP A 31 -22.54 -17.52 3.57
N LEU A 32 -23.22 -17.20 2.46
CA LEU A 32 -23.81 -15.89 2.20
C LEU A 32 -24.80 -15.49 3.30
N ASN A 33 -25.72 -16.37 3.67
CA ASN A 33 -26.71 -16.13 4.73
C ASN A 33 -26.09 -15.96 6.13
N GLN A 34 -24.95 -16.59 6.40
CA GLN A 34 -24.26 -16.44 7.69
C GLN A 34 -23.34 -15.22 7.73
N SER A 35 -22.80 -14.81 6.59
CA SER A 35 -21.79 -13.75 6.50
C SER A 35 -22.40 -12.38 6.17
N PHE A 36 -23.59 -12.35 5.57
CA PHE A 36 -24.28 -11.13 5.16
C PHE A 36 -25.68 -11.04 5.76
N LEU A 37 -26.13 -9.81 6.03
CA LEU A 37 -27.49 -9.51 6.48
C LEU A 37 -28.41 -9.46 5.25
N LEU A 38 -28.91 -10.62 4.84
CA LEU A 38 -29.82 -10.77 3.71
C LEU A 38 -31.29 -10.63 4.16
N PRO A 39 -32.17 -10.01 3.36
CA PRO A 39 -33.62 -10.02 3.62
C PRO A 39 -34.19 -11.45 3.59
N GLU A 40 -35.23 -11.72 4.37
CA GLU A 40 -35.90 -13.04 4.41
C GLU A 40 -36.45 -13.47 3.03
N ASP A 41 -36.74 -12.50 2.16
CA ASP A 41 -37.30 -12.71 0.82
C ASP A 41 -36.24 -13.08 -0.25
N ALA A 42 -34.95 -13.16 0.13
CA ALA A 42 -33.87 -13.45 -0.80
C ALA A 42 -33.79 -14.96 -1.12
N GLU A 43 -34.53 -15.40 -2.16
CA GLU A 43 -34.49 -16.79 -2.63
C GLU A 43 -33.34 -17.06 -3.60
N PHE A 44 -32.35 -17.85 -3.18
CA PHE A 44 -31.30 -18.40 -4.05
C PHE A 44 -31.59 -19.88 -4.34
N GLN A 45 -32.15 -20.19 -5.51
CA GLN A 45 -32.63 -21.55 -5.79
C GLN A 45 -31.54 -22.51 -6.34
N SER A 46 -30.63 -22.03 -7.21
CA SER A 46 -29.48 -22.81 -7.74
C SER A 46 -28.53 -21.90 -8.53
N ALA A 47 -27.30 -22.37 -8.81
CA ALA A 47 -26.41 -21.73 -9.79
C ALA A 47 -26.99 -21.80 -11.22
N PRO A 48 -26.78 -20.79 -12.08
CA PRO A 48 -26.08 -19.54 -11.80
C PRO A 48 -26.89 -18.56 -10.96
N PHE A 49 -26.20 -17.82 -10.08
CA PHE A 49 -26.80 -16.68 -9.39
C PHE A 49 -25.78 -15.56 -9.21
N GLN A 50 -26.30 -14.34 -9.08
CA GLN A 50 -25.53 -13.13 -8.82
C GLN A 50 -26.16 -12.39 -7.64
N VAL A 51 -25.32 -11.93 -6.71
CA VAL A 51 -25.71 -11.04 -5.62
C VAL A 51 -24.84 -9.80 -5.67
N CYS A 52 -25.45 -8.64 -5.53
CA CYS A 52 -24.74 -7.37 -5.45
C CYS A 52 -25.07 -6.66 -4.15
N PHE A 53 -24.06 -5.99 -3.62
CA PHE A 53 -24.15 -5.22 -2.40
C PHE A 53 -23.51 -3.86 -2.57
N THR A 54 -24.12 -2.86 -1.96
CA THR A 54 -23.56 -1.51 -1.84
C THR A 54 -22.97 -1.33 -0.45
N SER A 55 -21.72 -0.88 -0.40
CA SER A 55 -21.05 -0.50 0.85
C SER A 55 -21.67 0.74 1.46
N LEU A 56 -22.01 0.65 2.76
CA LEU A 56 -22.54 1.80 3.50
C LEU A 56 -21.45 2.81 3.91
N ARG A 57 -20.16 2.48 3.73
CA ARG A 57 -19.04 3.35 4.14
C ARG A 57 -18.56 4.27 3.03
N ASN A 58 -18.46 3.74 1.82
CA ASN A 58 -17.83 4.41 0.68
C ASN A 58 -18.67 4.31 -0.60
N ALA A 59 -19.90 3.78 -0.54
CA ALA A 59 -20.77 3.53 -1.69
C ALA A 59 -20.16 2.59 -2.77
N GLY A 60 -19.06 1.90 -2.46
CA GLY A 60 -18.45 0.92 -3.35
C GLY A 60 -19.35 -0.28 -3.57
N GLN A 61 -19.26 -0.88 -4.75
CA GLN A 61 -20.03 -2.07 -5.12
C GLN A 61 -19.23 -3.35 -4.84
N LEU A 62 -19.96 -4.38 -4.42
CA LEU A 62 -19.49 -5.75 -4.31
C LEU A 62 -20.49 -6.63 -5.04
N CYS A 63 -20.08 -7.31 -6.11
CA CYS A 63 -20.92 -8.29 -6.77
C CYS A 63 -20.24 -9.67 -6.72
N ILE A 64 -20.97 -10.69 -6.27
CA ILE A 64 -20.52 -12.07 -6.25
C ILE A 64 -21.37 -12.83 -7.27
N LYS A 65 -20.70 -13.43 -8.25
CA LYS A 65 -21.30 -14.16 -9.37
C LYS A 65 -20.86 -15.61 -9.30
N ILE A 66 -21.82 -16.53 -9.40
CA ILE A 66 -21.55 -17.97 -9.44
C ILE A 66 -22.04 -18.50 -10.78
N LYS A 67 -21.11 -19.09 -11.55
CA LYS A 67 -21.39 -19.68 -12.87
C LYS A 67 -21.68 -21.18 -12.76
N PRO A 68 -22.40 -21.76 -13.74
CA PRO A 68 -22.57 -23.21 -13.82
C PRO A 68 -21.20 -23.84 -14.13
N GLY A 69 -20.67 -24.65 -13.20
CA GLY A 69 -19.32 -25.22 -13.29
C GLY A 69 -18.44 -24.97 -12.06
N GLY A 70 -18.91 -24.19 -11.07
CA GLY A 70 -18.19 -23.94 -9.81
C GLY A 70 -17.20 -22.78 -9.87
N GLU A 71 -17.19 -22.03 -10.97
CA GLU A 71 -16.44 -20.77 -11.10
C GLU A 71 -17.17 -19.65 -10.34
N ILE A 72 -16.46 -18.97 -9.46
CA ILE A 72 -16.95 -17.87 -8.64
C ILE A 72 -16.14 -16.62 -8.97
N THR A 73 -16.84 -15.55 -9.32
CA THR A 73 -16.26 -14.25 -9.62
C THR A 73 -16.74 -13.23 -8.59
N VAL A 74 -15.80 -12.59 -7.91
CA VAL A 74 -16.02 -11.50 -6.95
C VAL A 74 -15.56 -10.20 -7.61
N ASN A 75 -16.51 -9.33 -7.96
CA ASN A 75 -16.26 -8.01 -8.52
C ASN A 75 -16.29 -6.96 -7.40
N THR A 76 -15.14 -6.37 -7.11
CA THR A 76 -15.00 -5.24 -6.18
C THR A 76 -13.69 -4.52 -6.43
N ASP A 77 -13.67 -3.19 -6.31
CA ASP A 77 -12.45 -2.40 -6.44
C ASP A 77 -11.61 -2.37 -5.15
N ASP A 78 -12.12 -2.94 -4.05
CA ASP A 78 -11.42 -3.04 -2.77
C ASP A 78 -10.72 -4.40 -2.62
N ILE A 79 -9.40 -4.40 -2.79
CA ILE A 79 -8.56 -5.60 -2.67
C ILE A 79 -8.59 -6.23 -1.27
N ASP A 80 -8.73 -5.42 -0.20
CA ASP A 80 -8.81 -5.94 1.17
C ASP A 80 -10.12 -6.69 1.37
N LEU A 81 -11.23 -6.13 0.86
CA LEU A 81 -12.55 -6.76 0.89
C LEU A 81 -12.56 -8.08 0.11
N ALA A 82 -11.97 -8.09 -1.09
CA ALA A 82 -11.87 -9.29 -1.90
C ALA A 82 -11.11 -10.39 -1.15
N GLY A 83 -9.98 -10.04 -0.52
CA GLY A 83 -9.22 -10.97 0.32
C GLY A 83 -10.03 -11.49 1.52
N ASP A 84 -10.73 -10.61 2.24
CA ASP A 84 -11.60 -11.01 3.36
C ASP A 84 -12.69 -12.01 2.93
N ILE A 85 -13.32 -11.76 1.77
CA ILE A 85 -14.34 -12.63 1.20
C ILE A 85 -13.76 -13.99 0.85
N ILE A 86 -12.68 -14.03 0.07
CA ILE A 86 -12.03 -15.28 -0.35
C ILE A 86 -11.58 -16.11 0.87
N GLN A 87 -10.93 -15.47 1.86
CA GLN A 87 -10.48 -16.16 3.08
C GLN A 87 -11.64 -16.67 3.92
N SER A 88 -12.71 -15.88 4.08
CA SER A 88 -13.89 -16.34 4.81
C SER A 88 -14.60 -17.51 4.12
N MET A 89 -14.65 -17.50 2.78
CA MET A 89 -15.19 -18.59 1.99
C MET A 89 -14.35 -19.85 2.10
N ALA A 90 -13.02 -19.74 1.94
CA ALA A 90 -12.11 -20.87 2.05
C ALA A 90 -12.18 -21.52 3.45
N SER A 91 -12.20 -20.70 4.51
CA SER A 91 -12.35 -21.17 5.89
C SER A 91 -13.69 -21.87 6.13
N PHE A 92 -14.80 -21.30 5.65
CA PHE A 92 -16.13 -21.90 5.79
C PHE A 92 -16.28 -23.21 5.02
N LEU A 93 -15.67 -23.29 3.83
CA LEU A 93 -15.73 -24.48 2.99
C LEU A 93 -14.68 -25.53 3.36
N ALA A 94 -13.73 -25.19 4.24
CA ALA A 94 -12.59 -26.00 4.67
C ALA A 94 -11.67 -26.38 3.50
N ILE A 95 -11.30 -25.38 2.69
CA ILE A 95 -10.38 -25.53 1.57
C ILE A 95 -8.99 -25.08 2.01
N GLU A 96 -8.00 -25.94 1.84
CA GLU A 96 -6.61 -25.68 2.24
C GLU A 96 -5.85 -24.82 1.22
N ASP A 97 -6.00 -25.13 -0.08
CA ASP A 97 -5.32 -24.43 -1.17
C ASP A 97 -6.33 -23.93 -2.20
N LEU A 98 -6.39 -22.61 -2.41
CA LEU A 98 -7.23 -21.98 -3.42
C LEU A 98 -6.39 -21.09 -4.33
N GLN A 99 -6.40 -21.41 -5.62
CA GLN A 99 -5.78 -20.54 -6.62
C GLN A 99 -6.81 -19.53 -7.13
N VAL A 100 -6.41 -18.25 -7.15
CA VAL A 100 -7.22 -17.15 -7.67
C VAL A 100 -6.54 -16.45 -8.84
N GLU A 101 -7.35 -15.99 -9.79
CA GLU A 101 -6.99 -15.05 -10.83
C GLU A 101 -7.59 -13.69 -10.44
N ALA A 102 -6.76 -12.66 -10.30
CA ALA A 102 -7.22 -11.36 -9.81
C ALA A 102 -6.66 -10.22 -10.67
N ASP A 103 -7.50 -9.23 -10.97
CA ASP A 103 -7.10 -8.01 -11.65
C ASP A 103 -7.69 -6.78 -10.93
N PHE A 104 -6.81 -5.85 -10.57
CA PHE A 104 -7.13 -4.59 -9.89
C PHE A 104 -6.39 -3.42 -10.58
N PRO A 105 -6.84 -2.99 -11.77
CA PRO A 105 -6.05 -2.08 -12.61
C PRO A 105 -5.71 -0.75 -11.94
N ALA A 106 -6.68 -0.13 -11.26
CA ALA A 106 -6.49 1.14 -10.57
C ALA A 106 -5.47 1.03 -9.42
N TYR A 107 -5.56 -0.05 -8.64
CA TYR A 107 -4.65 -0.31 -7.52
C TYR A 107 -3.23 -0.60 -7.99
N PHE A 108 -3.07 -1.43 -9.02
CA PHE A 108 -1.75 -1.75 -9.57
C PHE A 108 -1.07 -0.54 -10.24
N GLU A 109 -1.83 0.35 -10.87
CA GLU A 109 -1.29 1.58 -11.42
C GLU A 109 -0.82 2.54 -10.33
N GLU A 110 -1.55 2.64 -9.21
CA GLU A 110 -1.10 3.39 -8.04
C GLU A 110 0.17 2.79 -7.43
N LEU A 111 0.21 1.47 -7.26
CA LEU A 111 1.38 0.76 -6.76
C LEU A 111 2.61 0.97 -7.67
N ARG A 112 2.41 0.94 -8.99
CA ARG A 112 3.46 1.21 -9.98
C ARG A 112 4.03 2.62 -9.79
N LYS A 113 3.18 3.63 -9.58
CA LYS A 113 3.63 5.01 -9.30
C LYS A 113 4.41 5.10 -8.00
N VAL A 114 4.01 4.37 -6.95
CA VAL A 114 4.74 4.31 -5.68
C VAL A 114 6.12 3.69 -5.89
N LEU A 115 6.22 2.59 -6.64
CA LEU A 115 7.50 1.93 -6.94
C LEU A 115 8.49 2.84 -7.69
N VAL A 116 8.01 3.61 -8.67
CA VAL A 116 8.85 4.61 -9.36
C VAL A 116 9.34 5.68 -8.38
N LYS A 117 8.47 6.19 -7.51
CA LYS A 117 8.86 7.18 -6.50
C LYS A 117 9.87 6.64 -5.49
N VAL A 118 9.77 5.36 -5.12
CA VAL A 118 10.74 4.71 -4.21
C VAL A 118 12.15 4.76 -4.80
N ASP A 119 12.30 4.47 -6.10
CA ASP A 119 13.60 4.50 -6.78
C ASP A 119 14.20 5.91 -6.85
N GLU A 120 13.37 6.90 -7.19
CA GLU A 120 13.75 8.32 -7.18
C GLU A 120 14.20 8.77 -5.79
N GLN A 121 13.41 8.45 -4.76
CA GLN A 121 13.74 8.79 -3.37
C GLN A 121 15.01 8.09 -2.89
N HIS A 122 15.23 6.85 -3.30
CA HIS A 122 16.44 6.12 -2.94
C HIS A 122 17.69 6.79 -3.51
N THR A 123 17.63 7.24 -4.76
CA THR A 123 18.70 7.99 -5.44
C THR A 123 18.98 9.32 -4.75
N VAL A 124 17.94 10.09 -4.42
CA VAL A 124 18.07 11.37 -3.70
C VAL A 124 18.70 11.17 -2.32
N ASN A 125 18.27 10.16 -1.57
CA ASN A 125 18.80 9.86 -0.24
C ASN A 125 20.29 9.46 -0.30
N GLN A 126 20.69 8.68 -1.31
CA GLN A 126 22.09 8.32 -1.53
C GLN A 126 22.96 9.56 -1.78
N ARG A 127 22.48 10.47 -2.63
CA ARG A 127 23.17 11.74 -2.92
C ARG A 127 23.30 12.61 -1.67
N LEU A 128 22.20 12.85 -0.94
CA LEU A 128 22.22 13.65 0.30
C LEU A 128 23.16 13.05 1.35
N THR A 129 23.26 11.73 1.42
CA THR A 129 24.17 11.05 2.34
C THR A 129 25.63 11.28 1.97
N ALA A 130 25.97 11.28 0.67
CA ALA A 130 27.32 11.61 0.19
C ALA A 130 27.68 13.08 0.47
N ASP A 131 26.79 14.02 0.11
CA ASP A 131 26.99 15.45 0.31
C ASP A 131 27.22 15.76 1.82
N MET A 132 26.38 15.20 2.70
CA MET A 132 26.54 15.36 4.15
C MET A 132 27.85 14.79 4.70
N ALA A 133 28.35 13.68 4.14
CA ALA A 133 29.64 13.12 4.52
C ALA A 133 30.80 14.04 4.11
N GLU A 134 30.73 14.64 2.91
CA GLU A 134 31.70 15.63 2.45
C GLU A 134 31.70 16.87 3.35
N HIS A 135 30.52 17.43 3.66
CA HIS A 135 30.39 18.56 4.59
C HIS A 135 30.94 18.23 5.99
N SER A 136 30.71 17.02 6.49
CA SER A 136 31.25 16.57 7.78
C SER A 136 32.78 16.49 7.79
N ASN A 137 33.38 16.04 6.68
CA ASN A 137 34.83 16.03 6.51
C ASN A 137 35.41 17.45 6.41
N LEU A 138 34.72 18.34 5.69
CA LEU A 138 35.08 19.75 5.59
C LEU A 138 35.06 20.44 6.96
N ILE A 139 33.99 20.25 7.75
CA ILE A 139 33.87 20.77 9.11
C ILE A 139 35.05 20.30 9.97
N ARG A 140 35.42 19.01 9.91
CA ARG A 140 36.56 18.47 10.66
C ARG A 140 37.87 19.15 10.27
N SER A 141 38.12 19.32 8.97
CA SER A 141 39.31 20.00 8.46
C SER A 141 39.37 21.46 8.92
N MET A 142 38.26 22.18 8.79
CA MET A 142 38.17 23.59 9.19
C MET A 142 38.31 23.81 10.69
N LEU A 143 37.83 22.86 11.50
CA LEU A 143 38.03 22.88 12.95
C LEU A 143 39.53 22.80 13.31
N VAL A 144 40.29 21.92 12.64
CA VAL A 144 41.74 21.83 12.82
C VAL A 144 42.44 23.14 12.43
N GLN A 145 42.04 23.73 11.29
CA GLN A 145 42.60 25.02 10.84
C GLN A 145 42.25 26.19 11.78
N ALA A 146 41.03 26.20 12.33
CA ALA A 146 40.61 27.21 13.29
C ALA A 146 41.41 27.09 14.60
N GLU A 147 41.69 25.87 15.05
CA GLU A 147 42.50 25.62 16.23
C GLU A 147 43.97 25.99 16.02
N ASP A 148 44.54 25.70 14.85
CA ASP A 148 45.90 26.13 14.48
C ASP A 148 46.04 27.67 14.50
N ALA A 149 45.09 28.38 13.88
CA ALA A 149 45.05 29.85 13.92
C ALA A 149 44.91 30.38 15.36
N ARG A 150 44.14 29.71 16.21
CA ARG A 150 44.00 30.05 17.64
C ARG A 150 45.34 29.87 18.38
N LEU A 151 46.07 28.79 18.13
CA LEU A 151 47.38 28.51 18.74
C LEU A 151 48.45 29.51 18.30
N LEU A 152 48.42 29.95 17.03
CA LEU A 152 49.32 30.94 16.47
C LEU A 152 48.98 32.39 16.87
N GLY A 153 47.86 32.62 17.56
CA GLY A 153 47.39 33.94 17.96
C GLY A 153 46.75 34.76 16.84
N ASP A 154 46.47 34.16 15.68
CA ASP A 154 45.85 34.82 14.53
C ASP A 154 44.31 34.86 14.68
N MET A 155 43.87 35.83 15.47
CA MET A 155 42.44 36.03 15.79
C MET A 155 41.60 36.43 14.58
N LYS A 156 42.21 36.97 13.52
CA LYS A 156 41.47 37.36 12.31
C LYS A 156 41.09 36.13 11.51
N ASN A 157 42.05 35.25 11.23
CA ASN A 157 41.79 34.00 10.52
C ASN A 157 40.92 33.05 11.33
N MET A 158 41.11 32.99 12.66
CA MET A 158 40.23 32.23 13.56
C MET A 158 38.76 32.65 13.40
N LYS A 159 38.45 33.95 13.45
CA LYS A 159 37.07 34.46 13.29
C LYS A 159 36.48 34.13 11.93
N THR A 160 37.25 34.26 10.85
CA THR A 160 36.80 33.88 9.51
C THR A 160 36.44 32.40 9.45
N ARG A 161 37.29 31.52 9.99
CA ARG A 161 37.01 30.07 10.02
C ARG A 161 35.78 29.70 10.84
N TYR A 162 35.55 30.35 11.98
CA TYR A 162 34.32 30.13 12.75
C TYR A 162 33.06 30.64 12.04
N SER A 163 33.15 31.73 11.29
CA SER A 163 32.03 32.20 10.46
C SER A 163 31.69 31.20 9.37
N GLU A 164 32.70 30.70 8.65
CA GLU A 164 32.51 29.68 7.61
C GLU A 164 31.96 28.36 8.20
N LEU A 165 32.45 27.95 9.37
CA LEU A 165 31.92 26.79 10.11
C LEU A 165 30.46 26.98 10.51
N TYR A 166 30.06 28.19 10.92
CA TYR A 166 28.68 28.50 11.26
C TYR A 166 27.76 28.36 10.04
N ASP A 167 28.19 28.89 8.89
CA ASP A 167 27.44 28.77 7.64
C ASP A 167 27.32 27.32 7.17
N LEU A 168 28.40 26.54 7.23
CA LEU A 168 28.40 25.11 6.92
C LEU A 168 27.49 24.32 7.86
N ASN A 169 27.50 24.62 9.16
CA ASN A 169 26.64 23.94 10.12
C ASN A 169 25.17 24.25 9.87
N ARG A 170 24.84 25.50 9.50
CA ARG A 170 23.47 25.88 9.12
C ARG A 170 23.02 25.11 7.88
N ASP A 171 23.88 24.99 6.88
CA ASP A 171 23.56 24.25 5.65
C ASP A 171 23.39 22.75 5.93
N LEU A 172 24.27 22.15 6.72
CA LEU A 172 24.17 20.75 7.12
C LEU A 172 22.86 20.44 7.86
N ILE A 173 22.41 21.35 8.74
CA ILE A 173 21.12 21.21 9.44
C ILE A 173 19.95 21.25 8.44
N ASN A 174 20.01 22.11 7.43
CA ASN A 174 18.97 22.19 6.40
C ASN A 174 18.94 20.91 5.55
N GLN A 175 20.10 20.43 5.10
CA GLN A 175 20.22 19.18 4.36
C GLN A 175 19.73 17.98 5.19
N TYR A 176 20.05 17.94 6.49
CA TYR A 176 19.57 16.92 7.40
C TYR A 176 18.04 16.90 7.49
N LYS A 177 17.40 18.06 7.59
CA LYS A 177 15.92 18.15 7.59
C LYS A 177 15.32 17.62 6.30
N ILE A 178 15.89 17.98 5.15
CA ILE A 178 15.45 17.48 3.83
C ILE A 178 15.59 15.95 3.78
N ARG A 179 16.73 15.42 4.23
CA ARG A 179 16.98 13.97 4.29
C ARG A 179 15.97 13.25 5.18
N CYS A 180 15.68 13.77 6.37
CA CYS A 180 14.71 13.17 7.28
C CYS A 180 13.30 13.13 6.67
N ASN A 181 12.88 14.21 6.00
CA ASN A 181 11.59 14.24 5.31
C ASN A 181 11.55 13.21 4.19
N ASN A 182 12.57 13.21 3.31
CA ASN A 182 12.68 12.26 2.21
C ASN A 182 12.70 10.80 2.70
N HIS A 183 13.45 10.52 3.77
CA HIS A 183 13.51 9.19 4.38
C HIS A 183 12.16 8.76 4.98
N THR A 184 11.43 9.69 5.60
CA THR A 184 10.09 9.40 6.14
C THR A 184 9.11 9.04 5.03
N GLU A 185 9.13 9.78 3.91
CA GLU A 185 8.31 9.45 2.74
C GLU A 185 8.70 8.09 2.13
N LEU A 186 10.00 7.80 2.04
CA LEU A 186 10.49 6.51 1.56
C LEU A 186 10.00 5.34 2.42
N LEU A 187 10.05 5.47 3.75
CA LEU A 187 9.53 4.44 4.66
C LEU A 187 8.01 4.23 4.49
N ASN A 188 7.25 5.31 4.29
CA ASN A 188 5.82 5.21 4.02
C ASN A 188 5.53 4.48 2.70
N ASN A 189 6.29 4.80 1.65
CA ASN A 189 6.16 4.14 0.35
C ASN A 189 6.55 2.65 0.42
N LEU A 190 7.64 2.30 1.12
CA LEU A 190 8.03 0.91 1.35
C LEU A 190 6.97 0.14 2.16
N LYS A 191 6.34 0.79 3.14
CA LYS A 191 5.22 0.21 3.89
C LYS A 191 4.04 -0.08 2.97
N ALA A 192 3.68 0.85 2.06
CA ALA A 192 2.61 0.65 1.09
C ALA A 192 2.92 -0.52 0.14
N VAL A 193 4.16 -0.66 -0.32
CA VAL A 193 4.61 -1.79 -1.15
C VAL A 193 4.48 -3.11 -0.39
N ASN A 194 4.98 -3.18 0.85
CA ASN A 194 4.85 -4.38 1.67
C ASN A 194 3.39 -4.75 1.96
N GLN A 195 2.54 -3.75 2.18
CA GLN A 195 1.11 -3.97 2.36
C GLN A 195 0.46 -4.51 1.07
N ALA A 196 0.87 -4.04 -0.11
CA ALA A 196 0.40 -4.57 -1.38
C ALA A 196 0.79 -6.06 -1.57
N ILE A 197 2.01 -6.43 -1.18
CA ILE A 197 2.47 -7.83 -1.21
C ILE A 197 1.62 -8.67 -0.25
N GLN A 198 1.36 -8.19 0.96
CA GLN A 198 0.53 -8.89 1.94
C GLN A 198 -0.91 -9.06 1.45
N ARG A 199 -1.50 -8.03 0.83
CA ARG A 199 -2.83 -8.07 0.21
C ARG A 199 -2.92 -9.08 -0.92
N ALA A 200 -1.92 -9.09 -1.79
CA ALA A 200 -1.81 -10.08 -2.88
C ALA A 200 -1.65 -11.51 -2.35
N GLY A 201 -0.92 -11.70 -1.24
CA GLY A 201 -0.80 -12.99 -0.58
C GLY A 201 -2.12 -13.45 0.06
N ARG A 202 -2.86 -12.54 0.68
CA ARG A 202 -4.14 -12.81 1.35
C ARG A 202 -5.28 -13.16 0.39
N LEU A 203 -5.13 -12.88 -0.90
CA LEU A 203 -6.06 -13.28 -1.94
C LEU A 203 -6.02 -14.79 -2.25
N ARG A 204 -5.04 -15.53 -1.73
CA ARG A 204 -4.86 -16.98 -1.96
C ARG A 204 -5.06 -17.77 -0.68
#